data_AF-C6HY42-F1
#
_entry.id   AF-C6HY42-F1
#
_cell.length_a   1.000
_cell.length_b   1.000
_cell.length_c   1.000
_cell.angle_alpha   90.00
_cell.angle_beta   90.00
_cell.angle_gamma   90.00
#
_symmetry.space_group_name_H-M   'P 1'
#
loop_
_entity.id
_entity.type
_entity.pdbx_description
1 polymer ?
#
loop_
_entity_poly.entity_id
_entity_poly.type
_entity_poly.pdbx_seq_one_letter_code
_entity_poly.pdbx_strand_id
1 'polypeptide(L)'
;MALTMIMAVALLIYSLAEEELRSTLRKLKASLPDQKKKPTSRPTMRWIFQLMDGINWRPSRGDPDGAIWMKAIQRKIVSFFSPEVKAIYGVP
;
A
#
# COMPACT_ATOMS: atom_id res chain seq x y z
N MET A 1 28.14 12.69 6.27
CA MET A 1 27.90 12.49 4.81
C MET A 1 27.08 11.25 4.49
N ALA A 2 27.20 10.12 5.21
CA ALA A 2 26.38 8.92 4.94
C ALA A 2 24.86 9.14 5.15
N LEU A 3 24.47 9.83 6.24
CA LEU A 3 23.05 10.07 6.56
C LEU A 3 22.32 10.89 5.48
N THR A 4 22.96 11.91 4.93
CA THR A 4 22.38 12.77 3.89
C THR A 4 22.13 11.99 2.59
N MET A 5 23.04 11.06 2.23
CA MET A 5 22.80 10.16 1.11
C MET A 5 21.61 9.22 1.34
N ILE A 6 21.51 8.63 2.53
CA ILE A 6 20.38 7.76 2.87
C ILE A 6 19.05 8.52 2.80
N MET A 7 19.00 9.75 3.34
CA MET A 7 17.80 10.59 3.25
C MET A 7 17.43 10.93 1.82
N ALA A 8 18.42 11.26 0.97
CA ALA A 8 18.18 11.56 -0.44
C ALA A 8 17.65 10.35 -1.21
N VAL A 9 18.23 9.17 -1.01
CA VAL A 9 17.77 7.92 -1.64
C VAL A 9 16.36 7.55 -1.15
N ALA A 10 16.09 7.70 0.16
CA ALA A 10 14.76 7.45 0.70
C ALA A 10 13.69 8.37 0.09
N LEU A 11 13.99 9.67 -0.08
CA LEU A 11 13.11 10.64 -0.74
C LEU A 11 12.90 10.31 -2.23
N LEU A 12 13.94 9.85 -2.92
CA LEU A 12 13.84 9.42 -4.32
C LEU A 12 12.89 8.22 -4.45
N ILE A 13 13.10 7.17 -3.63
CA ILE A 13 12.23 5.98 -3.61
C ILE A 13 10.77 6.38 -3.32
N TYR A 14 10.57 7.31 -2.36
CA TYR A 14 9.26 7.83 -2.03
C TYR A 14 8.55 8.47 -3.22
N SER A 15 9.29 9.34 -3.92
CA SER A 15 8.77 10.11 -5.05
C SER A 15 8.42 9.21 -6.23
N LEU A 16 9.26 8.20 -6.48
CA LEU A 16 9.02 7.19 -7.51
C LEU A 16 7.76 6.37 -7.21
N ALA A 17 7.64 5.84 -5.99
CA ALA A 17 6.48 5.05 -5.61
C ALA A 17 5.17 5.87 -5.61
N GLU A 18 5.24 7.15 -5.22
CA GLU A 18 4.09 8.05 -5.24
C GLU A 18 3.61 8.33 -6.67
N GLU A 19 4.53 8.53 -7.61
CA GLU A 19 4.19 8.77 -9.01
C GLU A 19 3.65 7.50 -9.69
N GLU A 20 4.25 6.34 -9.40
CA GLU A 20 3.76 5.05 -9.90
C GLU A 20 2.34 4.77 -9.43
N LEU A 21 2.07 4.93 -8.13
CA LEU A 21 0.73 4.75 -7.57
C LEU A 21 -0.28 5.70 -8.22
N ARG A 22 0.06 6.99 -8.35
CA ARG A 22 -0.81 7.98 -9.00
C ARG A 22 -1.07 7.65 -10.46
N SER A 23 -0.06 7.16 -11.18
CA SER A 23 -0.20 6.70 -12.56
C SER A 23 -1.19 5.54 -12.66
N THR A 24 -1.08 4.55 -11.79
CA THR A 24 -1.99 3.40 -11.72
C THR A 24 -3.42 3.83 -11.35
N LEU A 25 -3.59 4.72 -10.37
CA LEU A 25 -4.89 5.28 -10.00
C LEU A 25 -5.55 6.05 -11.16
N ARG A 26 -4.77 6.84 -11.92
CA ARG A 26 -5.25 7.54 -13.11
C ARG A 26 -5.70 6.55 -14.20
N LYS A 27 -4.90 5.52 -14.49
CA LYS A 27 -5.23 4.48 -15.48
C LYS A 27 -6.51 3.73 -15.13
N LEU A 28 -6.69 3.41 -13.85
CA LEU A 28 -7.85 2.65 -13.35
C LEU A 28 -9.05 3.55 -13.02
N LYS A 29 -8.97 4.87 -13.23
CA LYS A 29 -9.97 5.88 -12.80
C LYS A 29 -10.42 5.66 -11.34
N ALA A 30 -9.49 5.21 -10.50
CA ALA A 30 -9.75 4.86 -9.12
C ALA A 30 -9.31 5.98 -8.18
N SER A 31 -9.98 6.07 -7.03
CA SER A 31 -9.59 6.96 -5.94
C SER A 31 -9.37 6.18 -4.65
N LEU A 32 -8.45 6.69 -3.84
CA LEU A 32 -8.21 6.27 -2.46
C LEU A 32 -8.68 7.36 -1.51
N PRO A 33 -9.12 7.02 -0.29
CA PRO A 33 -9.44 8.03 0.71
C PRO A 33 -8.15 8.78 1.10
N ASP A 34 -8.23 10.10 1.26
CA ASP A 34 -7.20 10.94 1.86
C ASP A 34 -7.30 10.91 3.40
N GLN A 35 -6.42 11.62 4.12
CA GLN A 35 -6.44 11.76 5.59
C GLN A 35 -7.80 12.20 6.15
N LYS A 36 -8.52 13.05 5.40
CA LYS A 36 -9.87 13.52 5.73
C LYS A 36 -10.99 12.58 5.20
N LYS A 37 -10.64 11.36 4.79
CA LYS A 37 -11.52 10.35 4.18
C LYS A 37 -12.19 10.74 2.85
N LYS A 38 -11.75 11.83 2.22
CA LYS A 38 -12.25 12.27 0.91
C LYS A 38 -11.59 11.47 -0.22
N PRO A 39 -12.30 11.12 -1.29
CA PRO A 39 -11.68 10.44 -2.44
C PRO A 39 -10.64 11.36 -3.09
N THR A 40 -9.40 10.89 -3.22
CA THR A 40 -8.31 11.58 -3.90
C THR A 40 -7.64 10.65 -4.91
N SER A 41 -7.25 11.22 -6.04
CA SER A 41 -6.41 10.59 -7.06
C SER A 41 -4.92 10.92 -6.87
N ARG A 42 -4.58 11.74 -5.87
CA ARG A 42 -3.22 12.20 -5.58
C ARG A 42 -2.83 11.92 -4.11
N PRO A 43 -2.93 10.68 -3.61
CA PRO A 43 -2.48 10.37 -2.26
C PRO A 43 -0.96 10.58 -2.13
N THR A 44 -0.48 10.74 -0.90
CA THR A 44 0.96 10.68 -0.58
C THR A 44 1.33 9.28 -0.14
N MET A 45 2.56 8.83 -0.42
CA MET A 45 3.00 7.50 0.04
C MET A 45 2.97 7.35 1.57
N ARG A 46 3.11 8.46 2.30
CA ARG A 46 2.99 8.47 3.77
C ARG A 46 1.62 8.03 4.21
N TRP A 47 0.59 8.58 3.58
CA TRP A 47 -0.77 8.24 3.89
C TRP A 47 -1.09 6.79 3.52
N ILE A 48 -0.55 6.31 2.39
CA ILE A 48 -0.71 4.92 1.97
C ILE A 48 -0.11 3.95 2.99
N PHE A 49 1.09 4.23 3.50
CA PHE A 49 1.68 3.41 4.56
C PHE A 49 0.85 3.40 5.84
N GLN A 50 0.25 4.54 6.20
CA GLN A 50 -0.69 4.59 7.33
C GLN A 50 -1.97 3.77 7.08
N LEU A 51 -2.47 3.73 5.84
CA LEU A 51 -3.61 2.87 5.48
C LEU A 51 -3.24 1.38 5.51
N MET A 52 -2.00 1.03 5.18
CA MET A 52 -1.47 -0.33 5.26
C MET A 52 -1.06 -0.75 6.66
N ASP A 53 -1.02 0.18 7.62
CA ASP A 53 -0.69 -0.14 8.99
C ASP A 53 -1.73 -1.08 9.63
N GLY A 54 -1.25 -1.99 10.48
CA GLY A 54 -2.06 -3.01 11.12
C GLY A 54 -2.46 -4.21 10.23
N ILE A 55 -1.82 -4.40 9.06
CA ILE A 55 -1.83 -5.69 8.37
C ILE A 55 -1.05 -6.67 9.23
N ASN A 56 -1.73 -7.68 9.76
CA ASN A 56 -1.13 -8.65 10.67
C ASN A 56 -1.55 -10.07 10.31
N TRP A 57 -0.64 -11.00 10.55
CA TRP A 57 -0.95 -12.42 10.53
C TRP A 57 -1.85 -12.79 11.70
N ARG A 58 -3.01 -13.38 11.43
CA ARG A 58 -3.88 -13.91 12.48
C ARG A 58 -4.12 -15.41 12.24
N PRO A 59 -3.53 -16.29 13.06
CA PRO A 59 -3.91 -17.70 13.06
C PRO A 59 -5.35 -17.82 13.58
N SER A 60 -6.17 -18.60 12.88
CA SER A 60 -7.53 -18.92 13.31
C SER A 60 -7.55 -20.28 14.01
N ARG A 61 -8.47 -20.48 14.97
CA ARG A 61 -8.59 -21.75 15.69
C ARG A 61 -9.21 -22.79 14.76
N GLY A 62 -8.36 -23.57 14.07
CA GLY A 62 -8.75 -24.55 13.06
C GLY A 62 -7.99 -24.44 11.72
N ASP A 63 -7.22 -23.37 11.54
CA ASP A 63 -6.37 -23.17 10.36
C ASP A 63 -4.97 -22.70 10.81
N PRO A 64 -4.01 -23.63 11.00
CA PRO A 64 -2.66 -23.32 11.47
C PRO A 64 -1.88 -22.53 10.44
N ASP A 65 -2.28 -22.59 9.17
CA ASP A 65 -1.68 -21.85 8.08
C ASP A 65 -2.06 -20.37 8.09
N GLY A 66 -2.95 -19.91 8.98
CA GLY A 66 -3.25 -18.50 9.28
C GLY A 66 -3.65 -17.61 8.08
N ALA A 67 -4.39 -16.54 8.35
CA ALA A 67 -4.76 -15.60 7.29
C ALA A 67 -4.19 -14.21 7.60
N ILE A 68 -3.77 -13.51 6.55
CA ILE A 68 -3.42 -12.10 6.65
C ILE A 68 -4.72 -11.32 6.86
N TRP A 69 -4.90 -10.78 8.06
CA TRP A 69 -6.06 -9.95 8.34
C TRP A 69 -5.86 -8.58 7.71
N MET A 70 -6.79 -8.21 6.83
CA MET A 70 -6.76 -6.95 6.10
C MET A 70 -8.14 -6.28 6.07
N LYS A 71 -8.16 -4.96 6.20
CA LYS A 71 -9.33 -4.12 5.96
C LYS A 71 -9.65 -4.05 4.46
N ALA A 72 -10.89 -3.72 4.11
CA ALA A 72 -11.31 -3.58 2.70
C ALA A 72 -10.45 -2.59 1.90
N ILE A 73 -10.03 -1.49 2.53
CA ILE A 73 -9.15 -0.49 1.91
C ILE A 73 -7.75 -1.08 1.63
N GLN A 74 -7.22 -1.90 2.54
CA GLN A 74 -5.91 -2.53 2.37
C GLN A 74 -5.93 -3.53 1.21
N ARG A 75 -6.99 -4.35 1.10
CA ARG A 75 -7.20 -5.21 -0.07
C ARG A 75 -7.29 -4.41 -1.37
N LYS A 76 -8.02 -3.28 -1.37
CA LYS A 76 -8.09 -2.39 -2.53
C LYS A 76 -6.71 -1.84 -2.91
N ILE A 77 -5.90 -1.44 -1.94
CA ILE A 77 -4.53 -0.97 -2.19
C ILE A 77 -3.67 -2.08 -2.78
N VAL A 78 -3.68 -3.28 -2.19
CA VAL A 78 -2.93 -4.46 -2.68
C VAL A 78 -3.35 -4.86 -4.10
N SER A 79 -4.62 -4.69 -4.47
CA SER A 79 -5.11 -5.00 -5.81
C SER A 79 -4.45 -4.19 -6.94
N PHE A 80 -3.84 -3.04 -6.61
CA PHE A 80 -3.13 -2.18 -7.57
C PHE A 80 -1.69 -2.62 -7.83
N PHE A 81 -1.13 -3.55 -7.04
CA PHE A 81 0.23 -4.03 -7.21
C PHE A 81 0.32 -5.17 -8.24
N SER A 82 1.56 -5.54 -8.58
CA SER A 82 1.85 -6.66 -9.47
C SER A 82 1.28 -7.99 -8.91
N PRO A 83 1.00 -8.96 -9.78
CA PRO A 83 0.47 -10.27 -9.36
C PRO A 83 1.37 -11.00 -8.35
N GLU A 84 2.68 -10.77 -8.40
CA GLU A 84 3.64 -11.31 -7.43
C GLU A 84 3.36 -10.81 -6.00
N VAL A 85 3.07 -9.52 -5.85
CA VAL A 85 2.73 -8.93 -4.55
C VAL A 85 1.38 -9.42 -4.07
N LYS A 86 0.41 -9.59 -4.98
CA LYS A 86 -0.91 -10.14 -4.65
C LYS A 86 -0.80 -11.55 -4.07
N ALA A 87 0.05 -12.40 -4.66
CA ALA A 87 0.32 -13.75 -4.17
C ALA A 87 0.89 -13.76 -2.74
N ILE A 88 1.80 -12.84 -2.41
CA ILE A 88 2.37 -12.71 -1.06
C ILE A 88 1.28 -12.37 -0.03
N TYR A 89 0.32 -11.51 -0.39
CA TYR A 89 -0.77 -11.11 0.51
C TYR A 89 -1.97 -12.07 0.50
N GLY A 90 -1.93 -13.16 -0.27
CA GLY A 90 -3.04 -14.10 -0.40
C GLY A 90 -4.31 -13.47 -0.99
N VAL A 91 -4.14 -12.41 -1.79
CA VAL A 91 -5.23 -11.74 -2.52
C VAL A 91 -5.20 -12.24 -3.97
N PRO A 92 -6.33 -12.65 -4.57
CA PRO A 92 -6.38 -13.06 -5.97
C PRO A 92 -6.10 -11.89 -6.94
#